data_AF-A0A9D4QYP4-F1
#
_entry.id   AF-A0A9D4QYP4-F1
#
_cell.length_a   1.000
_cell.length_b   1.000
_cell.length_c   1.000
_cell.angle_alpha   90.00
_cell.angle_beta   90.00
_cell.angle_gamma   90.00
#
_symmetry.space_group_name_H-M   'P 1'
#
loop_
_entity.id
_entity.type
_entity.pdbx_description
1 polymer ?
#
loop_
_entity_poly.entity_id
_entity_poly.type
_entity_poly.pdbx_seq_one_letter_code
_entity_poly.pdbx_strand_id
1 'polypeptide(L)'
;MESETGLRFVLHNVHYSGSLLIQFDYFNRYGKWSTAQHATVVDYEQLLEFNSTDLSLREGSSNEIRITFYSKQKNPESLHKGKIYAIKRIFQTDVATEVYNDGKTVIEVVKVDLWWRVNQSMTVTISNTGRTDYGVHFFRVYQRVPWLSDGWSQVFVMYQDGNIRILPIPPHGLDWIPFGSSVIIGQTNPADVRPCAPIDHVNINTDTLQLTLHYADGGVVTMKVESLVKETRLLISNATFFRPRNLYPFFTFRSMYVSDGNGDLNRISADDGHNYSIIEPWGSLPGMLFAFYRQCISKHNTLSPDIQLHIIR
;
A
#
# COMPACT_ATOMS: atom_id res chain seq x y z
N MET A 1 10.84 13.94 -6.40
CA MET A 1 9.55 13.98 -5.68
C MET A 1 8.53 13.49 -6.68
N GLU A 2 8.04 12.26 -6.51
CA GLU A 2 7.17 11.61 -7.50
C GLU A 2 5.95 12.51 -7.63
N SER A 3 5.35 12.68 -8.82
CA SER A 3 4.02 13.27 -8.83
C SER A 3 3.10 12.21 -8.21
N GLU A 4 2.99 12.25 -6.88
CA GLU A 4 2.23 11.29 -6.11
C GLU A 4 0.79 11.29 -6.63
N THR A 5 0.27 12.47 -6.96
CA THR A 5 -1.02 12.67 -7.60
C THR A 5 -1.04 12.51 -9.11
N GLY A 6 -2.17 12.03 -9.61
CA GLY A 6 -2.60 12.23 -10.99
C GLY A 6 -2.87 13.72 -11.30
N LEU A 7 -2.81 14.03 -12.58
CA LEU A 7 -3.08 15.35 -13.12
C LEU A 7 -4.42 15.34 -13.86
N ARG A 8 -5.15 16.43 -13.68
CA ARG A 8 -6.28 16.80 -14.51
C ARG A 8 -5.80 17.78 -15.57
N PHE A 9 -6.00 17.44 -16.83
CA PHE A 9 -5.69 18.28 -17.97
C PHE A 9 -6.95 19.00 -18.42
N VAL A 10 -6.87 20.31 -18.42
CA VAL A 10 -7.98 21.17 -18.79
C VAL A 10 -7.61 21.90 -20.08
N LEU A 11 -8.37 21.63 -21.13
CA LEU A 11 -8.29 22.39 -22.37
C LEU A 11 -9.38 23.47 -22.35
N HIS A 12 -8.95 24.72 -22.38
CA HIS A 12 -9.80 25.91 -22.27
C HIS A 12 -9.77 26.72 -23.56
N ASN A 13 -10.88 27.38 -23.91
CA ASN A 13 -11.02 28.22 -25.10
C ASN A 13 -10.70 27.48 -26.41
N VAL A 14 -11.21 26.25 -26.58
CA VAL A 14 -11.20 25.60 -27.89
C VAL A 14 -12.25 26.25 -28.75
N HIS A 15 -11.80 27.03 -29.73
CA HIS A 15 -12.68 27.63 -30.72
C HIS A 15 -12.62 26.77 -31.97
N TYR A 16 -13.77 26.24 -32.38
CA TYR A 16 -13.88 25.43 -33.59
C TYR A 16 -15.30 25.50 -34.16
N SER A 17 -15.43 25.75 -35.46
CA SER A 17 -16.71 25.79 -36.15
C SER A 17 -17.06 24.42 -36.73
N GLY A 18 -17.75 23.58 -35.96
CA GLY A 18 -18.17 22.24 -36.37
C GLY A 18 -18.01 21.21 -35.26
N SER A 19 -17.94 19.93 -35.62
CA SER A 19 -17.66 18.84 -34.67
C SER A 19 -16.17 18.47 -34.72
N LEU A 20 -15.51 18.53 -33.56
CA LEU A 20 -14.12 18.16 -33.38
C LEU A 20 -14.03 17.01 -32.37
N LEU A 21 -13.50 15.87 -32.77
CA LEU A 21 -13.17 14.80 -31.84
C LEU A 21 -11.74 15.02 -31.36
N ILE A 22 -11.58 15.16 -30.04
CA ILE A 22 -10.30 15.34 -29.38
C ILE A 22 -9.95 14.04 -28.69
N GLN A 23 -8.77 13.53 -28.98
CA GLN A 23 -8.18 12.39 -28.32
C GLN A 23 -7.05 12.88 -27.40
N PHE A 24 -7.04 12.40 -26.17
CA PHE A 24 -6.01 12.67 -25.16
C PHE A 24 -5.39 11.36 -24.69
N ASP A 25 -4.07 11.26 -24.76
CA ASP A 25 -3.30 10.20 -24.14
C ASP A 25 -1.97 10.73 -23.59
N TYR A 26 -1.38 10.01 -22.64
CA TYR A 26 -0.13 10.41 -22.00
C TYR A 26 0.82 9.22 -21.92
N PHE A 27 2.12 9.53 -21.97
CA PHE A 27 3.17 8.53 -21.89
C PHE A 27 3.53 8.27 -20.42
N ASN A 28 3.27 7.05 -19.95
CA ASN A 28 3.36 6.73 -18.54
C ASN A 28 4.79 6.36 -18.08
N ARG A 29 4.99 6.26 -16.77
CA ARG A 29 6.28 5.91 -16.16
C ARG A 29 6.78 4.51 -16.52
N TYR A 30 5.89 3.64 -16.98
CA TYR A 30 6.22 2.31 -17.48
C TYR A 30 6.59 2.28 -18.96
N GLY A 31 6.68 3.44 -19.62
CA GLY A 31 7.07 3.56 -21.03
C GLY A 31 5.98 3.11 -22.00
N LYS A 32 4.71 3.26 -21.63
CA LYS A 32 3.56 2.94 -22.48
C LYS A 32 2.62 4.14 -22.57
N TRP A 33 1.97 4.31 -23.71
CA TRP A 33 0.85 5.25 -23.85
C TRP A 33 -0.35 4.76 -23.05
N SER A 34 -1.06 5.68 -22.39
CA SER A 34 -2.33 5.39 -21.72
C SER A 34 -3.42 4.99 -22.71
N THR A 35 -4.51 4.41 -22.21
CA THR A 35 -5.75 4.34 -23.00
C THR A 35 -6.18 5.75 -23.37
N ALA A 36 -6.52 5.95 -24.64
CA ALA A 36 -6.96 7.21 -25.17
C ALA A 36 -8.32 7.63 -24.59
N GLN A 37 -8.37 8.83 -24.02
CA GLN A 37 -9.61 9.50 -23.63
C GLN A 37 -10.11 10.35 -24.80
N HIS A 38 -11.43 10.46 -24.93
CA HIS A 38 -12.05 11.14 -26.06
C HIS A 38 -13.05 12.18 -25.56
N ALA A 39 -13.08 13.33 -26.22
CA ALA A 39 -14.07 14.37 -26.00
C ALA A 39 -14.51 14.96 -27.35
N THR A 40 -15.78 15.29 -27.50
CA THR A 40 -16.31 15.91 -28.72
C THR A 40 -16.65 17.36 -28.42
N VAL A 41 -16.04 18.29 -29.16
CA VAL A 41 -16.44 19.70 -29.15
C VAL A 41 -17.52 19.90 -30.18
N VAL A 42 -18.67 20.43 -29.73
CA VAL A 42 -19.84 20.70 -30.58
C VAL A 42 -20.26 22.17 -30.61
N ASP A 43 -19.65 23.02 -29.77
CA ASP A 43 -19.96 24.44 -29.68
C ASP A 43 -18.71 25.26 -29.28
N TYR A 44 -18.81 26.59 -29.41
CA TYR A 44 -17.79 27.56 -29.06
C TYR A 44 -17.54 27.59 -27.53
N GLU A 45 -16.28 27.63 -27.11
CA GLU A 45 -15.86 27.79 -25.69
C GLU A 45 -16.25 26.64 -24.74
N GLN A 46 -15.80 25.42 -25.05
CA GLN A 46 -15.93 24.30 -24.12
C GLN A 46 -14.70 24.12 -23.22
N LEU A 47 -14.98 23.79 -21.95
CA LEU A 47 -14.02 23.25 -21.00
C LEU A 47 -13.96 21.73 -21.17
N LEU A 48 -12.80 21.19 -21.53
CA LEU A 48 -12.61 19.74 -21.62
C LEU A 48 -11.66 19.28 -20.54
N GLU A 49 -12.04 18.22 -19.82
CA GLU A 49 -11.24 17.64 -18.75
C GLU A 49 -10.82 16.22 -19.10
N PHE A 50 -9.53 15.95 -18.97
CA PHE A 50 -8.92 14.63 -19.10
C PHE A 50 -8.13 14.30 -17.85
N ASN A 51 -8.05 13.03 -17.45
CA ASN A 51 -7.37 12.63 -16.21
C ASN A 51 -6.20 11.70 -16.51
N SER A 52 -5.04 11.91 -15.87
CA SER A 52 -4.05 10.85 -15.73
C SER A 52 -4.36 10.00 -14.51
N THR A 53 -4.05 8.70 -14.57
CA THR A 53 -4.04 7.87 -13.37
C THR A 53 -2.97 8.37 -12.39
N ASP A 54 -3.19 8.18 -11.10
CA ASP A 54 -2.18 8.49 -10.07
C ASP A 54 -0.88 7.75 -10.32
N LEU A 55 0.24 8.38 -9.94
CA LEU A 55 1.60 7.83 -10.08
C LEU A 55 1.96 7.32 -11.48
N SER A 56 1.23 7.75 -12.51
CA SER A 56 1.44 7.26 -13.86
C SER A 56 2.41 8.12 -14.66
N LEU A 57 2.75 9.32 -14.19
CA LEU A 57 3.75 10.20 -14.82
C LEU A 57 5.14 9.99 -14.21
N ARG A 58 6.17 10.20 -15.02
CA ARG A 58 7.58 10.10 -14.61
C ARG A 58 7.99 11.31 -13.79
N GLU A 59 8.92 11.11 -12.88
CA GLU A 59 9.73 12.24 -12.40
C GLU A 59 10.64 12.74 -13.54
N GLY A 60 10.75 14.06 -13.69
CA GLY A 60 11.67 14.70 -14.63
C GLY A 60 11.02 15.23 -15.92
N SER A 61 11.85 15.56 -16.90
CA SER A 61 11.46 16.34 -18.10
C SER A 61 10.86 15.53 -19.25
N SER A 62 10.58 14.24 -19.06
CA SER A 62 10.20 13.32 -20.14
C SER A 62 8.74 12.87 -20.12
N ASN A 63 7.86 13.62 -19.45
CA ASN A 63 6.42 13.36 -19.56
C ASN A 63 5.92 13.89 -20.90
N GLU A 64 5.35 12.99 -21.69
CA GLU A 64 4.75 13.33 -22.97
C GLU A 64 3.24 13.24 -22.87
N ILE A 65 2.55 14.23 -23.42
CA ILE A 65 1.11 14.26 -23.58
C ILE A 65 0.84 14.44 -25.06
N ARG A 66 -0.10 13.68 -25.57
CA ARG A 66 -0.55 13.77 -26.95
C ARG A 66 -2.01 14.19 -26.96
N ILE A 67 -2.27 15.26 -27.68
CA ILE A 67 -3.63 15.73 -27.96
C ILE A 67 -3.79 15.70 -29.47
N THR A 68 -4.68 14.84 -29.94
CA THR A 68 -4.95 14.67 -31.37
C THR A 68 -6.32 15.21 -31.68
N PHE A 69 -6.41 16.05 -32.71
CA PHE A 69 -7.64 16.69 -33.13
C PHE A 69 -8.12 16.08 -34.45
N TYR A 70 -9.29 15.46 -34.44
CA TYR A 70 -9.93 14.87 -35.63
C TYR A 70 -11.10 15.75 -36.05
N SER A 71 -10.99 16.30 -37.26
CA SER A 71 -12.05 17.07 -37.90
C SER A 71 -12.56 16.37 -39.15
N LYS A 72 -13.88 16.43 -39.37
CA LYS A 72 -14.50 16.03 -40.64
C LYS A 72 -14.39 17.11 -41.73
N GLN A 73 -14.01 18.34 -41.39
CA GLN A 73 -13.79 19.43 -42.35
C GLN A 73 -12.37 19.32 -42.94
N LYS A 74 -12.27 19.43 -44.27
CA LYS A 74 -10.98 19.32 -44.98
C LYS A 74 -9.99 20.45 -44.65
N ASN A 75 -10.48 21.64 -44.26
CA ASN A 75 -9.66 22.82 -43.95
C ASN A 75 -10.06 23.40 -42.58
N PRO A 76 -9.43 22.98 -41.47
CA PRO A 76 -9.69 23.52 -40.15
C PRO A 76 -8.97 24.87 -39.96
N GLU A 77 -9.31 25.89 -40.75
CA GLU A 77 -8.75 27.25 -40.59
C GLU A 77 -9.22 27.94 -39.29
N SER A 78 -10.16 27.33 -38.56
CA SER A 78 -10.82 27.90 -37.39
C SER A 78 -10.34 27.37 -36.03
N LEU A 79 -9.34 26.49 -35.95
CA LEU A 79 -8.82 26.05 -34.64
C LEU A 79 -7.91 27.12 -34.02
N HIS A 80 -8.49 27.99 -33.20
CA HIS A 80 -7.74 29.02 -32.47
C HIS A 80 -7.15 28.47 -31.17
N LYS A 81 -6.04 29.07 -30.72
CA LYS A 81 -5.22 28.65 -29.57
C LYS A 81 -6.06 28.50 -28.29
N GLY A 82 -6.32 27.26 -27.91
CA GLY A 82 -6.75 26.93 -26.55
C GLY A 82 -5.58 26.94 -25.57
N LYS A 83 -5.87 27.12 -24.28
CA LYS A 83 -4.88 26.96 -23.20
C LYS A 83 -5.01 25.56 -22.62
N ILE A 84 -3.88 24.90 -22.36
CA ILE A 84 -3.84 23.62 -21.65
C ILE A 84 -3.29 23.90 -20.26
N TYR A 85 -4.04 23.49 -19.25
CA TYR A 85 -3.61 23.51 -17.85
C TYR A 85 -3.44 22.08 -17.38
N ALA A 86 -2.34 21.82 -16.67
CA ALA A 86 -2.17 20.61 -15.87
C ALA A 86 -2.40 20.98 -14.40
N ILE A 87 -3.46 20.44 -13.82
CA ILE A 87 -3.90 20.76 -12.46
C ILE A 87 -3.74 19.50 -11.63
N LYS A 88 -3.13 19.61 -10.44
CA LYS A 88 -3.07 18.52 -9.48
C LYS A 88 -4.50 18.09 -9.12
N ARG A 89 -4.84 16.80 -9.20
CA ARG A 89 -6.17 16.36 -8.74
C ARG A 89 -6.29 16.52 -7.23
N ILE A 90 -7.50 16.78 -6.75
CA ILE A 90 -7.80 16.81 -5.32
C ILE A 90 -7.92 15.37 -4.83
N PHE A 91 -7.24 15.07 -3.72
CA PHE A 91 -7.34 13.77 -3.07
C PHE A 91 -8.72 13.56 -2.47
N GLN A 92 -9.28 12.40 -2.73
CA GLN A 92 -10.43 11.90 -2.00
C GLN A 92 -9.95 11.35 -0.65
N THR A 93 -10.81 11.45 0.35
CA THR A 93 -10.55 10.83 1.65
C THR A 93 -10.61 9.32 1.51
N ASP A 94 -9.70 8.63 2.20
CA ASP A 94 -9.73 7.18 2.31
C ASP A 94 -11.10 6.72 2.85
N VAL A 95 -11.65 5.69 2.23
CA VAL A 95 -12.92 5.11 2.65
C VAL A 95 -12.65 3.91 3.51
N ALA A 96 -12.86 4.05 4.83
CA ALA A 96 -12.86 2.94 5.77
C ALA A 96 -14.29 2.41 5.94
N THR A 97 -14.43 1.09 5.99
CA THR A 97 -15.73 0.43 6.20
C THR A 97 -15.58 -0.68 7.22
N GLU A 98 -16.37 -0.63 8.30
CA GLU A 98 -16.49 -1.72 9.25
C GLU A 98 -17.14 -2.94 8.57
N VAL A 99 -16.40 -4.05 8.57
CA VAL A 99 -16.83 -5.32 7.96
C VAL A 99 -17.19 -6.38 9.00
N TYR A 100 -16.72 -6.20 10.23
CA TYR A 100 -17.00 -7.09 11.35
C TYR A 100 -16.83 -6.35 12.69
N ASN A 101 -17.72 -6.62 13.63
CA ASN A 101 -17.65 -6.12 15.00
C ASN A 101 -18.43 -7.07 15.93
N ASP A 102 -17.75 -7.66 16.92
CA ASP A 102 -18.37 -8.51 17.95
C ASP A 102 -18.29 -7.91 19.36
N GLY A 103 -17.94 -6.62 19.47
CA GLY A 103 -17.71 -5.93 20.73
C GLY A 103 -16.38 -6.26 21.42
N LYS A 104 -15.55 -7.16 20.85
CA LYS A 104 -14.16 -7.43 21.29
C LYS A 104 -13.13 -7.19 20.20
N THR A 105 -13.47 -7.54 18.96
CA THR A 105 -12.68 -7.36 17.73
C THR A 105 -13.48 -6.54 16.73
N VAL A 106 -12.83 -5.55 16.12
CA VAL A 106 -13.37 -4.79 14.97
C VAL A 106 -12.43 -4.98 13.79
N ILE A 107 -12.99 -5.22 12.60
CA ILE A 107 -12.22 -5.29 11.36
C ILE A 107 -12.78 -4.26 10.40
N GLU A 108 -11.88 -3.45 9.84
CA GLU A 108 -12.21 -2.50 8.79
C GLU A 108 -11.40 -2.76 7.54
N VAL A 109 -12.05 -2.65 6.39
CA VAL A 109 -11.37 -2.58 5.09
C VAL A 109 -11.22 -1.12 4.70
N VAL A 110 -10.11 -0.77 4.07
CA VAL A 110 -9.81 0.59 3.65
C VAL A 110 -9.48 0.64 2.17
N LYS A 111 -10.15 1.56 1.48
CA LYS A 111 -9.89 1.90 0.09
C LYS A 111 -9.29 3.29 0.05
N VAL A 112 -8.00 3.37 -0.31
CA VAL A 112 -7.31 4.64 -0.49
C VAL A 112 -7.52 5.18 -1.89
N ASP A 113 -7.51 6.50 -2.01
CA ASP A 113 -7.61 7.18 -3.30
C ASP A 113 -6.30 7.03 -4.11
N LEU A 114 -5.16 7.21 -3.44
CA LEU A 114 -3.82 7.04 -4.00
C LEU A 114 -3.16 5.81 -3.42
N TRP A 115 -3.08 4.76 -4.23
CA TRP A 115 -2.27 3.59 -3.92
C TRP A 115 -1.03 3.54 -4.80
N TRP A 116 0.10 3.21 -4.19
CA TRP A 116 1.38 3.22 -4.90
C TRP A 116 1.48 2.16 -6.01
N ARG A 117 0.68 1.10 -5.90
CA ARG A 117 0.52 0.07 -6.92
C ARG A 117 -0.71 0.38 -7.74
N VAL A 118 -0.51 1.21 -8.75
CA VAL A 118 -1.57 1.69 -9.64
C VAL A 118 -2.47 0.52 -10.10
N ASN A 119 -3.79 0.68 -9.92
CA ASN A 119 -4.82 -0.29 -10.28
C ASN A 119 -4.69 -1.67 -9.61
N GLN A 120 -3.97 -1.77 -8.50
CA GLN A 120 -3.89 -3.01 -7.72
C GLN A 120 -4.61 -2.88 -6.40
N SER A 121 -5.39 -3.91 -6.08
CA SER A 121 -6.16 -4.04 -4.86
C SER A 121 -6.34 -5.53 -4.57
N MET A 122 -6.82 -5.86 -3.37
CA MET A 122 -7.18 -7.21 -2.99
C MET A 122 -8.68 -7.31 -2.75
N THR A 123 -9.16 -8.54 -2.74
CA THR A 123 -10.48 -8.91 -2.25
C THR A 123 -10.35 -9.38 -0.80
N VAL A 124 -11.23 -8.92 0.08
CA VAL A 124 -11.30 -9.37 1.48
C VAL A 124 -12.65 -10.04 1.70
N THR A 125 -12.66 -11.26 2.24
CA THR A 125 -13.88 -12.00 2.57
C THR A 125 -13.89 -12.37 4.05
N ILE A 126 -15.00 -12.07 4.73
CA ILE A 126 -15.27 -12.52 6.09
C ILE A 126 -15.94 -13.89 6.00
N SER A 127 -15.18 -14.96 6.25
CA SER A 127 -15.59 -16.34 6.02
C SER A 127 -16.87 -16.72 6.75
N ASN A 128 -17.06 -16.22 7.97
CA ASN A 128 -18.19 -16.55 8.84
C ASN A 128 -19.53 -15.98 8.34
N THR A 129 -19.49 -14.87 7.59
CA THR A 129 -20.69 -14.18 7.07
C THR A 129 -20.83 -14.29 5.56
N GLY A 130 -19.76 -14.68 4.85
CA GLY A 130 -19.68 -14.63 3.39
C GLY A 130 -19.60 -13.21 2.82
N ARG A 131 -19.46 -12.17 3.67
CA ARG A 131 -19.30 -10.79 3.20
C ARG A 131 -17.99 -10.66 2.45
N THR A 132 -18.06 -10.15 1.22
CA THR A 132 -16.90 -9.90 0.37
C THR A 132 -16.82 -8.43 -0.03
N ASP A 133 -15.65 -7.84 0.18
CA ASP A 133 -15.33 -6.46 -0.17
C ASP A 133 -14.19 -6.45 -1.21
N TYR A 134 -14.46 -5.85 -2.37
CA TYR A 134 -13.50 -5.72 -3.49
C TYR A 134 -12.82 -4.35 -3.48
N GLY A 135 -11.67 -4.25 -4.15
CA GLY A 135 -10.97 -2.96 -4.29
C GLY A 135 -10.31 -2.50 -3.00
N VAL A 136 -9.98 -3.43 -2.10
CA VAL A 136 -9.40 -3.14 -0.79
C VAL A 136 -7.90 -2.93 -0.93
N HIS A 137 -7.36 -1.88 -0.33
CA HIS A 137 -5.92 -1.59 -0.35
C HIS A 137 -5.23 -2.07 0.92
N PHE A 138 -5.91 -1.99 2.06
CA PHE A 138 -5.50 -2.66 3.29
C PHE A 138 -6.72 -2.93 4.17
N PHE A 139 -6.58 -3.85 5.11
CA PHE A 139 -7.52 -3.99 6.22
C PHE A 139 -6.78 -3.83 7.54
N ARG A 140 -7.52 -3.46 8.58
CA ARG A 140 -6.99 -3.24 9.92
C ARG A 140 -7.88 -3.91 10.95
N VAL A 141 -7.24 -4.42 11.99
CA VAL A 141 -7.89 -5.11 13.10
C VAL A 141 -7.67 -4.30 14.36
N TYR A 142 -8.77 -4.06 15.06
CA TYR A 142 -8.82 -3.40 16.35
C TYR A 142 -9.24 -4.39 17.42
N GLN A 143 -8.69 -4.20 18.61
CA GLN A 143 -9.03 -4.96 19.80
C GLN A 143 -9.51 -4.02 20.90
N ARG A 144 -10.47 -4.50 21.68
CA ARG A 144 -11.03 -3.72 22.78
C ARG A 144 -9.99 -3.54 23.88
N VAL A 145 -9.78 -2.30 24.31
CA VAL A 145 -8.87 -1.91 25.38
C VAL A 145 -9.68 -1.50 26.61
N PRO A 146 -9.58 -2.24 27.73
CA PRO A 146 -10.46 -2.00 28.89
C PRO A 146 -10.33 -0.63 29.55
N TRP A 147 -9.18 0.03 29.42
CA TRP A 147 -8.87 1.31 30.08
C TRP A 147 -9.00 2.54 29.17
N LEU A 148 -9.33 2.37 27.88
CA LEU A 148 -9.56 3.50 26.98
C LEU A 148 -11.04 3.88 26.95
N SER A 149 -11.31 5.18 26.84
CA SER A 149 -12.68 5.71 26.83
C SER A 149 -13.44 5.45 25.53
N ASP A 150 -12.73 5.49 24.39
CA ASP A 150 -13.17 5.04 23.07
C ASP A 150 -12.96 3.52 22.87
N GLY A 151 -12.26 2.87 23.80
CA GLY A 151 -12.32 1.44 24.05
C GLY A 151 -11.64 0.54 23.03
N TRP A 152 -10.94 1.05 22.02
CA TRP A 152 -10.37 0.23 20.94
C TRP A 152 -8.96 0.68 20.56
N SER A 153 -8.12 -0.27 20.16
CA SER A 153 -6.80 0.04 19.59
C SER A 153 -6.46 -0.84 18.41
N GLN A 154 -5.81 -0.25 17.41
CA GLN A 154 -5.37 -0.93 16.19
C GLN A 154 -4.14 -1.79 16.50
N VAL A 155 -4.26 -3.10 16.37
CA VAL A 155 -3.19 -4.06 16.71
C VAL A 155 -2.56 -4.71 15.49
N PHE A 156 -3.25 -4.68 14.36
CA PHE A 156 -2.77 -5.29 13.12
C PHE A 156 -3.28 -4.54 11.89
N VAL A 157 -2.42 -4.39 10.89
CA VAL A 157 -2.76 -3.88 9.55
C VAL A 157 -2.08 -4.77 8.52
N MET A 158 -2.79 -5.11 7.45
CA MET A 158 -2.21 -5.79 6.30
C MET A 158 -2.58 -5.07 5.02
N TYR A 159 -1.56 -4.71 4.25
CA TYR A 159 -1.67 -4.05 2.96
C TYR A 159 -1.66 -5.08 1.83
N GLN A 160 -2.27 -4.70 0.71
CA GLN A 160 -2.32 -5.51 -0.52
C GLN A 160 -0.94 -5.89 -1.06
N ASP A 161 0.10 -5.14 -0.70
CA ASP A 161 1.47 -5.37 -1.15
C ASP A 161 2.27 -6.30 -0.22
N GLY A 162 1.60 -6.94 0.75
CA GLY A 162 2.21 -7.86 1.70
C GLY A 162 2.83 -7.17 2.91
N ASN A 163 2.91 -5.83 2.95
CA ASN A 163 3.33 -5.14 4.16
C ASN A 163 2.32 -5.38 5.29
N ILE A 164 2.85 -5.54 6.48
CA ILE A 164 2.07 -5.61 7.71
C ILE A 164 2.59 -4.59 8.71
N ARG A 165 1.67 -4.15 9.57
CA ARG A 165 1.98 -3.44 10.81
C ARG A 165 1.43 -4.25 11.96
N ILE A 166 2.27 -4.53 12.95
CA ILE A 166 1.90 -5.24 14.16
C ILE A 166 2.15 -4.28 15.33
N LEU A 167 1.14 -4.06 16.16
CA LEU A 167 1.21 -3.18 17.32
C LEU A 167 0.69 -3.93 18.54
N PRO A 168 1.32 -3.80 19.72
CA PRO A 168 0.71 -4.24 20.97
C PRO A 168 -0.48 -3.34 21.32
N ILE A 169 -1.30 -3.79 22.26
CA ILE A 169 -2.27 -2.91 22.91
C ILE A 169 -1.49 -1.77 23.60
N PRO A 170 -1.95 -0.50 23.49
CA PRO A 170 -1.27 0.62 24.12
C PRO A 170 -1.28 0.46 25.64
N PRO A 171 -0.15 0.73 26.31
CA PRO A 171 -0.07 0.61 27.76
C PRO A 171 -1.01 1.63 28.43
N HIS A 172 -1.33 1.39 29.70
CA HIS A 172 -2.22 2.26 30.47
C HIS A 172 -1.72 3.71 30.47
N GLY A 173 -2.62 4.66 30.17
CA GLY A 173 -2.30 6.08 30.06
C GLY A 173 -1.82 6.54 28.68
N LEU A 174 -1.77 5.65 27.68
CA LEU A 174 -1.59 6.00 26.28
C LEU A 174 -2.79 5.54 25.47
N ASP A 175 -3.28 6.41 24.58
CA ASP A 175 -4.43 6.12 23.73
C ASP A 175 -4.01 5.44 22.42
N TRP A 176 -2.76 5.66 21.97
CA TRP A 176 -2.29 5.19 20.67
C TRP A 176 -0.77 4.99 20.60
N ILE A 177 -0.34 4.02 19.77
CA ILE A 177 1.05 3.80 19.37
C ILE A 177 1.19 4.20 17.89
N PRO A 178 1.87 5.32 17.58
CA PRO A 178 1.73 5.95 16.27
C PRO A 178 2.47 5.25 15.13
N PHE A 179 3.47 4.39 15.41
CA PHE A 179 4.28 3.74 14.37
C PHE A 179 4.83 2.40 14.85
N GLY A 180 5.12 1.51 13.89
CA GLY A 180 5.84 0.28 14.17
C GLY A 180 6.61 -0.23 12.96
N SER A 181 7.51 -1.18 13.18
CA SER A 181 8.36 -1.73 12.13
C SER A 181 7.54 -2.36 11.01
N SER A 182 7.95 -2.11 9.77
CA SER A 182 7.27 -2.64 8.57
C SER A 182 7.93 -3.94 8.12
N VAL A 183 7.11 -4.99 8.01
CA VAL A 183 7.53 -6.32 7.56
C VAL A 183 6.68 -6.69 6.37
N ILE A 184 7.29 -7.27 5.34
CA ILE A 184 6.59 -7.87 4.21
C ILE A 184 6.51 -9.38 4.45
N ILE A 185 5.31 -9.92 4.35
CA ILE A 185 5.04 -11.36 4.38
C ILE A 185 4.72 -11.82 2.97
N GLY A 186 5.41 -12.86 2.51
CA GLY A 186 5.33 -13.37 1.14
C GLY A 186 6.67 -13.27 0.41
N GLN A 187 6.83 -14.06 -0.65
CA GLN A 187 8.07 -14.07 -1.43
C GLN A 187 8.24 -12.74 -2.18
N THR A 188 9.25 -11.96 -1.80
CA THR A 188 9.53 -10.66 -2.42
C THR A 188 10.98 -10.54 -2.88
N ASN A 189 11.21 -9.81 -3.98
CA ASN A 189 12.57 -9.49 -4.40
C ASN A 189 13.09 -8.29 -3.60
N PRO A 190 14.07 -8.46 -2.68
CA PRO A 190 14.58 -7.35 -1.88
C PRO A 190 15.36 -6.33 -2.71
N ALA A 191 15.77 -6.68 -3.94
CA ALA A 191 16.50 -5.79 -4.84
C ALA A 191 15.58 -4.81 -5.61
N ASP A 192 14.26 -5.02 -5.57
CA ASP A 192 13.31 -4.09 -6.19
C ASP A 192 13.35 -2.74 -5.45
N VAL A 193 13.16 -1.64 -6.18
CA VAL A 193 13.12 -0.27 -5.60
C VAL A 193 12.07 -0.17 -4.48
N ARG A 194 10.96 -0.90 -4.63
CA ARG A 194 9.94 -1.06 -3.61
C ARG A 194 9.48 -2.53 -3.55
N PRO A 195 10.10 -3.35 -2.69
CA PRO A 195 9.73 -4.75 -2.55
C PRO A 195 8.26 -4.88 -2.12
N CYS A 196 7.57 -5.86 -2.70
CA CYS A 196 6.19 -6.22 -2.34
C CYS A 196 5.91 -7.71 -2.59
N ALA A 197 4.96 -8.25 -1.84
CA ALA A 197 4.36 -9.56 -2.06
C ALA A 197 2.87 -9.35 -2.35
N PRO A 198 2.48 -9.24 -3.63
CA PRO A 198 1.11 -8.89 -4.02
C PRO A 198 0.10 -9.92 -3.53
N ILE A 199 -0.94 -9.46 -2.85
CA ILE A 199 -2.07 -10.27 -2.38
C ILE A 199 -3.26 -10.00 -3.29
N ASP A 200 -3.89 -11.07 -3.78
CA ASP A 200 -5.11 -11.00 -4.60
C ASP A 200 -6.36 -11.13 -3.71
N HIS A 201 -6.30 -12.04 -2.74
CA HIS A 201 -7.45 -12.40 -1.91
C HIS A 201 -7.05 -12.74 -0.47
N VAL A 202 -7.88 -12.32 0.47
CA VAL A 202 -7.78 -12.69 1.89
C VAL A 202 -9.11 -13.22 2.39
N ASN A 203 -9.10 -14.42 2.96
CA ASN A 203 -10.22 -14.95 3.75
C ASN A 203 -9.94 -14.75 5.23
N ILE A 204 -10.88 -14.18 5.97
CA ILE A 204 -10.77 -13.91 7.40
C ILE A 204 -11.83 -14.74 8.14
N ASN A 205 -11.39 -15.74 8.90
CA ASN A 205 -12.22 -16.40 9.90
C ASN A 205 -12.17 -15.58 11.19
N THR A 206 -13.30 -15.00 11.58
CA THR A 206 -13.40 -14.07 12.71
C THR A 206 -13.47 -14.78 14.05
N ASP A 207 -13.93 -16.03 14.10
CA ASP A 207 -14.02 -16.80 15.36
C ASP A 207 -12.63 -17.12 15.92
N THR A 208 -11.65 -17.33 15.04
CA THR A 208 -10.26 -17.65 15.43
C THR A 208 -9.25 -16.56 15.07
N LEU A 209 -9.70 -15.47 14.45
CA LEU A 209 -8.90 -14.42 13.81
C LEU A 209 -7.77 -14.99 12.93
N GLN A 210 -8.17 -15.94 12.08
CA GLN A 210 -7.29 -16.62 11.12
C GLN A 210 -7.49 -16.05 9.73
N LEU A 211 -6.38 -15.71 9.08
CA LEU A 211 -6.29 -15.16 7.75
C LEU A 211 -5.73 -16.23 6.81
N THR A 212 -6.38 -16.46 5.68
CA THR A 212 -5.81 -17.23 4.57
C THR A 212 -5.53 -16.26 3.43
N LEU A 213 -4.24 -16.03 3.16
CA LEU A 213 -3.76 -15.10 2.14
C LEU A 213 -3.48 -15.86 0.85
N HIS A 214 -4.00 -15.36 -0.25
CA HIS A 214 -3.72 -15.83 -1.60
C HIS A 214 -2.92 -14.75 -2.33
N TYR A 215 -1.67 -15.06 -2.66
CA TYR A 215 -0.78 -14.16 -3.37
C TYR A 215 -1.07 -14.18 -4.88
N ALA A 216 -0.77 -13.08 -5.57
CA ALA A 216 -0.99 -12.95 -7.01
C ALA A 216 -0.16 -13.90 -7.86
N ASP A 217 0.91 -14.45 -7.30
CA ASP A 217 1.71 -15.48 -7.97
C ASP A 217 1.16 -16.90 -7.74
N GLY A 218 0.07 -17.07 -6.99
CA GLY A 218 -0.54 -18.36 -6.67
C GLY A 218 -0.05 -18.98 -5.36
N GLY A 219 0.87 -18.33 -4.64
CA GLY A 219 1.22 -18.74 -3.27
C GLY A 219 0.05 -18.61 -2.31
N VAL A 220 0.02 -19.43 -1.26
CA VAL A 220 -1.00 -19.39 -0.21
C VAL A 220 -0.36 -19.52 1.16
N VAL A 221 -0.81 -18.75 2.14
CA VAL A 221 -0.37 -18.92 3.53
C VAL A 221 -1.50 -18.70 4.51
N THR A 222 -1.45 -19.37 5.65
CA THR A 222 -2.32 -19.12 6.79
C THR A 222 -1.60 -18.32 7.86
N MET A 223 -2.25 -17.29 8.39
CA MET A 223 -1.75 -16.45 9.47
C MET A 223 -2.82 -16.34 10.55
N LYS A 224 -2.48 -16.59 11.81
CA LYS A 224 -3.36 -16.33 12.95
C LYS A 224 -2.86 -15.11 13.71
N VAL A 225 -3.75 -14.15 13.96
CA VAL A 225 -3.44 -12.95 14.74
C VAL A 225 -3.90 -13.17 16.18
N GLU A 226 -3.00 -13.00 17.13
CA GLU A 226 -3.30 -13.05 18.56
C GLU A 226 -2.82 -11.76 19.21
N SER A 227 -3.75 -10.97 19.76
CA SER A 227 -3.38 -9.75 20.49
C SER A 227 -3.46 -10.00 21.99
N LEU A 228 -2.35 -9.74 22.66
CA LEU A 228 -2.19 -9.78 24.10
C LEU A 228 -1.93 -8.36 24.60
N VAL A 229 -2.07 -8.15 25.91
CA VAL A 229 -1.86 -6.82 26.52
C VAL A 229 -0.47 -6.24 26.23
N LYS A 230 0.57 -7.08 26.15
CA LYS A 230 1.97 -6.64 26.00
C LYS A 230 2.52 -6.81 24.59
N GLU A 231 1.87 -7.59 23.75
CA GLU A 231 2.39 -8.00 22.43
C GLU A 231 1.25 -8.42 21.51
N THR A 232 1.49 -8.36 20.21
CA THR A 232 0.63 -9.01 19.22
C THR A 232 1.49 -10.04 18.49
N ARG A 233 1.01 -11.28 18.45
CA ARG A 233 1.69 -12.43 17.85
C ARG A 233 1.03 -12.81 16.54
N LEU A 234 1.86 -13.21 15.58
CA LEU A 234 1.43 -13.79 14.33
C LEU A 234 1.96 -15.22 14.23
N LEU A 235 1.06 -16.19 14.18
CA LEU A 235 1.43 -17.57 13.87
C LEU A 235 1.21 -17.81 12.38
N ILE A 236 2.29 -18.06 11.64
CA ILE A 236 2.26 -18.25 10.20
C ILE A 236 2.54 -19.72 9.88
N SER A 237 1.65 -20.34 9.09
CA SER A 237 1.65 -21.79 8.84
C SER A 237 1.05 -22.12 7.47
N ASN A 238 1.14 -23.38 7.07
CA ASN A 238 0.52 -23.92 5.85
C ASN A 238 0.92 -23.14 4.57
N ALA A 239 2.19 -22.70 4.50
CA ALA A 239 2.70 -21.95 3.36
C ALA A 239 2.90 -22.87 2.14
N THR A 240 2.16 -22.58 1.08
CA THR A 240 2.34 -23.14 -0.27
C THR A 240 3.01 -22.08 -1.13
N PHE A 241 4.15 -22.43 -1.72
CA PHE A 241 4.94 -21.51 -2.53
C PHE A 241 4.77 -21.86 -4.00
N PHE A 242 4.40 -20.88 -4.83
CA PHE A 242 4.39 -21.06 -6.28
C PHE A 242 5.81 -21.04 -6.85
N ARG A 243 6.67 -20.16 -6.33
CA ARG A 243 8.06 -20.04 -6.74
C ARG A 243 8.94 -20.96 -5.89
N PRO A 244 10.15 -21.32 -6.35
CA PRO A 244 11.13 -22.02 -5.53
C PRO A 244 11.40 -21.28 -4.21
N ARG A 245 11.45 -22.01 -3.09
CA ARG A 245 11.60 -21.44 -1.74
C ARG A 245 12.92 -20.67 -1.55
N ASN A 246 13.95 -21.03 -2.29
CA ASN A 246 15.28 -20.42 -2.25
C ASN A 246 15.44 -19.22 -3.19
N LEU A 247 14.42 -18.87 -3.98
CA LEU A 247 14.51 -17.76 -4.92
C LEU A 247 14.45 -16.40 -4.21
N TYR A 248 13.52 -16.26 -3.26
CA TYR A 248 13.26 -15.02 -2.55
C TYR A 248 12.90 -15.28 -1.08
N PRO A 249 13.28 -14.37 -0.15
CA PRO A 249 12.89 -14.46 1.24
C PRO A 249 11.36 -14.37 1.38
N PHE A 250 10.81 -15.11 2.34
CA PHE A 250 9.38 -15.07 2.66
C PHE A 250 9.02 -14.01 3.71
N PHE A 251 9.98 -13.59 4.52
CA PHE A 251 9.86 -12.48 5.47
C PHE A 251 10.92 -11.44 5.11
N THR A 252 10.50 -10.22 4.84
CA THR A 252 11.42 -9.12 4.52
C THR A 252 11.15 -7.94 5.43
N PHE A 253 12.12 -7.59 6.28
CA PHE A 253 12.04 -6.39 7.10
C PHE A 253 12.42 -5.17 6.26
N ARG A 254 11.56 -4.16 6.26
CA ARG A 254 11.77 -2.89 5.57
C ARG A 254 11.42 -1.73 6.51
N SER A 255 12.24 -1.57 7.54
CA SER A 255 12.03 -0.53 8.56
C SER A 255 12.88 0.71 8.29
N MET A 256 12.48 1.85 8.84
CA MET A 256 13.23 3.10 8.73
C MET A 256 14.53 3.03 9.55
N TYR A 257 15.64 3.45 8.95
CA TYR A 257 16.87 3.80 9.62
C TYR A 257 17.45 5.07 9.01
N VAL A 258 17.70 6.09 9.83
CA VAL A 258 18.33 7.36 9.42
C VAL A 258 19.71 7.48 10.04
N SER A 259 19.78 7.27 11.35
CA SER A 259 21.02 7.25 12.13
C SER A 259 20.81 6.49 13.43
N ASP A 260 21.87 6.23 14.19
CA ASP A 260 21.72 5.74 15.57
C ASP A 260 20.86 6.69 16.40
N GLY A 261 19.92 6.11 17.17
CA GLY A 261 18.89 6.85 17.90
C GLY A 261 17.83 7.54 17.03
N ASN A 262 17.83 7.33 15.71
CA ASN A 262 16.81 7.82 14.79
C ASN A 262 16.45 6.75 13.73
N GLY A 263 15.67 5.78 14.16
CA GLY A 263 15.19 4.68 13.33
C GLY A 263 14.18 3.84 14.10
N ASP A 264 13.51 2.93 13.39
CA ASP A 264 12.58 1.98 13.99
C ASP A 264 13.29 0.69 14.44
N LEU A 265 14.48 0.43 13.89
CA LEU A 265 15.29 -0.75 14.12
C LEU A 265 16.74 -0.41 13.75
N ASN A 266 17.71 -0.79 14.59
CA ASN A 266 19.13 -0.71 14.23
C ASN A 266 19.97 -1.90 14.69
N ARG A 267 19.37 -2.88 15.37
CA ARG A 267 20.05 -4.09 15.83
C ARG A 267 19.28 -5.35 15.45
N ILE A 268 20.04 -6.42 15.22
CA ILE A 268 19.56 -7.79 15.04
C ILE A 268 20.30 -8.65 16.06
N SER A 269 19.58 -9.45 16.84
CA SER A 269 20.16 -10.54 17.63
C SER A 269 19.71 -11.88 17.05
N ALA A 270 20.61 -12.87 17.07
CA ALA A 270 20.37 -14.23 16.61
C ALA A 270 20.70 -15.24 17.74
N ASP A 271 20.46 -16.53 17.49
CA ASP A 271 20.71 -17.64 18.44
C ASP A 271 22.13 -17.68 19.01
N ASP A 272 23.11 -17.13 18.30
CA ASP A 272 24.51 -17.06 18.72
C ASP A 272 24.79 -16.04 19.83
N GLY A 273 23.76 -15.32 20.29
CA GLY A 273 23.85 -14.32 21.34
C GLY A 273 24.58 -13.04 20.93
N HIS A 274 24.98 -12.91 19.65
CA HIS A 274 25.61 -11.71 19.14
C HIS A 274 24.56 -10.65 18.77
N ASN A 275 24.97 -9.39 18.86
CA ASN A 275 24.15 -8.24 18.52
C ASN A 275 24.77 -7.54 17.32
N TYR A 276 24.15 -7.69 16.16
CA TYR A 276 24.61 -7.15 14.89
C TYR A 276 24.01 -5.78 14.63
N SER A 277 24.85 -4.84 14.20
CA SER A 277 24.37 -3.57 13.64
C SER A 277 23.84 -3.78 12.23
N ILE A 278 22.69 -3.20 11.88
CA ILE A 278 22.12 -3.36 10.52
C ILE A 278 22.96 -2.72 9.40
N ILE A 279 23.82 -1.76 9.76
CA ILE A 279 24.71 -1.07 8.81
C ILE A 279 26.06 -1.76 8.65
N GLU A 280 26.37 -2.74 9.50
CA GLU A 280 27.59 -3.55 9.38
C GLU A 280 27.36 -4.72 8.42
N PRO A 281 28.40 -5.22 7.73
CA PRO A 281 28.26 -6.40 6.91
C PRO A 281 28.15 -7.66 7.79
N TRP A 282 26.94 -8.20 7.91
CA TRP A 282 26.67 -9.46 8.62
C TRP A 282 26.30 -10.63 7.69
N GLY A 283 26.04 -10.38 6.40
CA GLY A 283 25.84 -11.43 5.40
C GLY A 283 24.64 -12.33 5.68
N SER A 284 24.88 -13.54 6.17
CA SER A 284 23.84 -14.52 6.52
C SER A 284 23.99 -14.91 7.98
N LEU A 285 22.89 -14.81 8.72
CA LEU A 285 22.81 -15.22 10.14
C LEU A 285 21.95 -16.49 10.24
N PRO A 286 22.55 -17.67 10.52
CA PRO A 286 21.79 -18.88 10.79
C PRO A 286 21.14 -18.80 12.18
N GLY A 287 19.92 -19.29 12.31
CA GLY A 287 19.22 -19.30 13.60
C GLY A 287 17.74 -19.63 13.45
N MET A 288 17.10 -19.84 14.58
CA MET A 288 15.66 -20.10 14.71
C MET A 288 14.97 -18.99 15.51
N LEU A 289 15.69 -18.25 16.35
CA LEU A 289 15.21 -17.05 17.02
C LEU A 289 16.00 -15.84 16.55
N PHE A 290 15.26 -14.81 16.12
CA PHE A 290 15.80 -13.51 15.78
C PHE A 290 15.05 -12.42 16.52
N ALA A 291 15.77 -11.44 17.05
CA ALA A 291 15.19 -10.23 17.62
C ALA A 291 15.65 -9.01 16.83
N PHE A 292 14.69 -8.19 16.45
CA PHE A 292 14.85 -6.98 15.67
C PHE A 292 14.45 -5.80 16.54
N TYR A 293 15.41 -4.99 16.94
CA TYR A 293 15.18 -4.00 18.00
C TYR A 293 16.03 -2.75 17.82
N ARG A 294 15.76 -1.76 18.68
CA ARG A 294 16.56 -0.54 18.76
C ARG A 294 17.48 -0.61 19.97
N GLN A 295 18.75 -0.26 19.80
CA GLN A 295 19.68 -0.17 20.92
C GLN A 295 19.30 0.96 21.91
N CYS A 296 18.64 2.00 21.43
CA CYS A 296 18.17 3.13 22.24
C CYS A 296 16.83 3.66 21.71
N ILE A 297 16.14 4.45 22.54
CA ILE A 297 14.86 5.06 22.15
C ILE A 297 15.06 5.97 20.93
N SER A 298 14.21 5.81 19.92
CA SER A 298 14.23 6.63 18.71
C SER A 298 13.72 8.04 18.98
N LYS A 299 14.39 9.05 18.41
CA LYS A 299 13.96 10.46 18.45
C LYS A 299 12.63 10.70 17.75
N HIS A 300 12.35 9.94 16.69
CA HIS A 300 11.13 10.09 15.90
C HIS A 300 10.00 9.17 16.41
N ASN A 301 10.33 7.91 16.68
CA ASN A 301 9.34 6.88 17.03
C ASN A 301 9.66 6.23 18.36
N THR A 302 9.41 6.95 19.46
CA THR A 302 9.69 6.51 20.82
C THR A 302 8.94 5.21 21.19
N LEU A 303 7.79 4.96 20.56
CA LEU A 303 6.89 3.85 20.86
C LEU A 303 6.88 2.72 19.82
N SER A 304 7.77 2.71 18.82
CA SER A 304 7.85 1.56 17.89
C SER A 304 8.06 0.27 18.69
N PRO A 305 7.35 -0.84 18.42
CA PRO A 305 7.66 -2.11 19.06
C PRO A 305 8.93 -2.71 18.47
N ASP A 306 9.61 -3.52 19.27
CA ASP A 306 10.61 -4.45 18.77
C ASP A 306 9.90 -5.72 18.25
N ILE A 307 10.52 -6.44 17.31
CA ILE A 307 9.92 -7.63 16.70
C ILE A 307 10.80 -8.85 16.96
N GLN A 308 10.18 -9.96 17.35
CA GLN A 308 10.83 -11.26 17.42
C GLN A 308 10.29 -12.18 16.32
N LEU A 309 11.18 -12.95 15.70
CA LEU A 309 10.87 -13.98 14.72
C LEU A 309 11.33 -15.32 15.26
N HIS A 310 10.39 -16.26 15.39
CA HIS A 310 10.65 -17.61 15.83
C HIS A 310 10.30 -18.57 14.69
N ILE A 311 11.29 -19.32 14.22
CA ILE A 311 11.11 -20.38 13.24
C ILE A 311 10.78 -21.67 14.00
N ILE A 312 9.54 -22.12 13.86
CA ILE A 312 9.04 -23.34 14.51
C ILE A 312 9.06 -24.46 13.47
N ARG A 313 9.52 -25.65 13.86
CA ARG A 313 9.51 -26.87 13.04
C ARG A 313 8.34 -27.77 13.39
#